data_AF-A0A2N6QKF7-F1
#
_entry.id   AF-A0A2N6QKF7-F1
#
_cell.length_a   1.000
_cell.length_b   1.000
_cell.length_c   1.000
_cell.angle_alpha   90.00
_cell.angle_beta   90.00
_cell.angle_gamma   90.00
#
_symmetry.space_group_name_H-M   'P 1'
#
loop_
_entity.id
_entity.type
_entity.pdbx_description
1 polymer ?
#
loop_
_entity_poly.entity_id
_entity_poly.type
_entity_poly.pdbx_seq_one_letter_code
_entity_poly.pdbx_strand_id
1 'polypeptide(L)'
;MSKLKIYDLDVIEQMTLREFNYRMYALEYEQLDKDMDMYKLAFAIRDAAAEKKKRGGKKGETEYRFKSADDIMHYQENIKRLDRGEPVKFASESKFEENMPPKDLLQQIAELNK
;
A
#
# COMPACT_ATOMS: atom_id res chain seq x y z
N MET A 1 -1.28 16.35 -17.73
CA MET A 1 -2.00 15.25 -18.41
C MET A 1 -2.79 14.48 -17.37
N SER A 2 -4.10 14.35 -17.56
CA SER A 2 -4.99 13.72 -16.56
C SER A 2 -4.64 12.25 -16.36
N LYS A 3 -4.52 11.83 -15.10
CA LYS A 3 -4.26 10.45 -14.65
C LYS A 3 -5.30 9.43 -15.16
N LEU A 4 -6.41 9.89 -15.73
CA LEU A 4 -7.58 9.08 -16.02
C LEU A 4 -7.51 8.27 -17.33
N LYS A 5 -6.43 8.39 -18.13
CA LYS A 5 -6.42 7.91 -19.55
C LYS A 5 -7.62 8.41 -20.37
N ILE A 6 -8.31 9.44 -19.88
CA ILE A 6 -9.32 10.14 -20.65
C ILE A 6 -8.58 11.29 -21.31
N TYR A 7 -8.12 10.99 -22.52
CA TYR A 7 -7.27 11.89 -23.29
C TYR A 7 -8.06 13.02 -23.95
N ASP A 8 -9.39 12.91 -23.97
CA ASP A 8 -10.29 13.79 -24.69
C ASP A 8 -11.51 14.13 -23.83
N LEU A 9 -11.68 15.43 -23.52
CA LEU A 9 -12.81 15.95 -22.76
C LEU A 9 -14.11 15.82 -23.56
N ASP A 10 -14.06 15.95 -24.87
CA ASP A 10 -15.22 15.86 -25.76
C ASP A 10 -15.83 14.45 -25.70
N VAL A 11 -14.96 13.44 -25.51
CA VAL A 11 -15.37 12.05 -25.34
C VAL A 11 -16.02 11.81 -23.97
N ILE A 12 -15.65 12.55 -22.91
CA ILE A 12 -16.33 12.48 -21.60
C ILE A 12 -17.72 13.10 -21.71
N GLU A 13 -17.82 14.27 -22.32
CA GLU A 13 -19.09 15.00 -22.41
C GLU A 13 -20.15 14.22 -23.21
N GLN A 14 -19.71 13.37 -24.14
CA GLN A 14 -20.57 12.49 -24.92
C GLN A 14 -20.88 11.15 -24.23
N MET A 15 -20.19 10.79 -23.14
CA MET A 15 -20.46 9.54 -22.43
C MET A 15 -21.75 9.63 -21.61
N THR A 16 -22.48 8.52 -21.59
CA THR A 16 -23.51 8.32 -20.58
C THR A 16 -22.88 8.19 -19.19
N LEU A 17 -23.63 8.56 -18.15
CA LEU A 17 -23.20 8.37 -16.76
C LEU A 17 -22.78 6.93 -16.46
N ARG A 18 -23.43 5.95 -17.11
CA ARG A 18 -23.14 4.53 -16.97
C ARG A 18 -21.80 4.15 -17.59
N GLU A 19 -21.51 4.62 -18.81
CA GLU A 19 -20.23 4.38 -19.48
C GLU A 19 -19.08 5.03 -18.72
N PHE A 20 -19.29 6.25 -18.23
CA PHE A 20 -18.32 6.93 -17.38
C PHE A 20 -18.01 6.09 -16.13
N ASN A 21 -19.04 5.61 -15.42
CA ASN A 21 -18.84 4.79 -14.22
C ASN A 21 -18.09 3.48 -14.50
N TYR A 22 -18.40 2.78 -15.59
CA TYR A 22 -17.65 1.56 -15.95
C TYR A 22 -16.17 1.85 -16.25
N ARG A 23 -15.87 2.97 -16.92
CA ARG A 23 -14.48 3.38 -17.17
C ARG A 23 -13.76 3.75 -15.89
N MET A 24 -14.43 4.45 -14.98
CA MET A 24 -13.88 4.76 -13.66
C MET A 24 -13.58 3.50 -12.86
N TYR A 25 -14.49 2.51 -12.84
CA TYR A 25 -14.21 1.23 -12.20
C TYR A 25 -13.01 0.52 -12.82
N ALA A 26 -12.95 0.41 -14.16
CA ALA A 26 -11.82 -0.21 -14.83
C ALA A 26 -10.48 0.48 -14.47
N LEU A 27 -10.50 1.81 -14.33
CA LEU A 27 -9.32 2.57 -13.93
C LEU A 27 -8.88 2.26 -12.50
N GLU A 28 -9.80 2.05 -11.57
CA GLU A 28 -9.48 1.66 -10.19
C GLU A 28 -8.74 0.31 -10.14
N TYR A 29 -9.14 -0.66 -10.97
CA TYR A 29 -8.42 -1.92 -11.14
C TYR A 29 -7.03 -1.71 -11.74
N GLU A 30 -6.91 -0.92 -12.81
CA GLU A 30 -5.59 -0.62 -13.39
C GLU A 30 -4.66 0.07 -12.41
N GLN A 31 -5.19 0.93 -11.54
CA GLN A 31 -4.40 1.62 -10.53
C GLN A 31 -3.90 0.64 -9.47
N LEU A 32 -4.75 -0.29 -9.03
CA LEU A 32 -4.38 -1.37 -8.12
C LEU A 32 -3.23 -2.22 -8.68
N ASP A 33 -3.30 -2.59 -9.96
CA ASP A 33 -2.24 -3.35 -10.64
C ASP A 33 -0.91 -2.59 -10.64
N LYS A 34 -0.95 -1.31 -11.04
CA LYS A 34 0.25 -0.46 -11.08
C LYS A 34 0.89 -0.30 -9.72
N ASP A 35 0.08 -0.07 -8.69
CA ASP A 35 0.59 0.11 -7.33
C ASP A 35 1.24 -1.19 -6.84
N MET A 36 0.62 -2.34 -7.09
CA MET A 36 1.18 -3.65 -6.72
C MET A 36 2.52 -3.93 -7.44
N ASP A 37 2.59 -3.69 -8.75
CA ASP A 37 3.81 -3.88 -9.52
C ASP A 37 4.94 -2.94 -9.08
N MET A 38 4.59 -1.70 -8.73
CA MET A 38 5.54 -0.74 -8.16
C MET A 38 6.12 -1.25 -6.83
N TYR A 39 5.29 -1.78 -5.92
CA TYR A 39 5.79 -2.36 -4.68
C TYR A 39 6.67 -3.58 -4.96
N LYS A 40 6.23 -4.53 -5.79
CA LYS A 40 7.05 -5.70 -6.17
C LYS A 40 8.41 -5.29 -6.71
N LEU A 41 8.47 -4.28 -7.57
CA LEU A 41 9.71 -3.74 -8.11
C LEU A 41 10.60 -3.15 -7.01
N ALA A 42 10.03 -2.36 -6.09
CA ALA A 42 10.78 -1.79 -4.97
C ALA A 42 11.41 -2.87 -4.08
N PHE A 43 10.67 -3.94 -3.79
CA PHE A 43 11.19 -5.09 -3.04
C PHE A 43 12.29 -5.84 -3.83
N ALA A 44 12.10 -6.06 -5.14
CA ALA A 44 13.12 -6.69 -5.98
C ALA A 44 14.43 -5.87 -6.02
N ILE A 45 14.34 -4.54 -6.12
CA ILE A 45 15.50 -3.63 -6.07
C ILE A 45 16.21 -3.74 -4.71
N ARG A 46 15.43 -3.74 -3.61
CA ARG A 46 15.97 -3.90 -2.25
C ARG A 46 16.75 -5.20 -2.11
N ASP A 47 16.14 -6.30 -2.51
CA ASP A 47 16.71 -7.64 -2.34
C ASP A 47 17.96 -7.80 -3.21
N ALA A 48 17.95 -7.32 -4.46
CA ALA A 48 19.13 -7.29 -5.33
C ALA A 48 20.28 -6.43 -4.76
N ALA A 49 19.97 -5.32 -4.10
CA ALA A 49 20.97 -4.48 -3.43
C ALA A 49 21.58 -5.17 -2.20
N ALA A 50 20.79 -5.96 -1.46
CA ALA A 50 21.25 -6.74 -0.33
C ALA A 50 22.14 -7.92 -0.76
N GLU A 51 21.83 -8.59 -1.87
CA GLU A 51 22.66 -9.66 -2.44
C GLU A 51 24.05 -9.18 -2.81
N LYS A 52 24.19 -7.98 -3.39
CA LYS A 52 25.50 -7.38 -3.71
C LYS A 52 26.38 -7.15 -2.48
N LYS A 53 25.80 -6.91 -1.29
CA LYS A 53 26.55 -6.65 -0.05
C LYS A 53 27.11 -7.93 0.61
N LYS A 54 26.72 -9.14 0.18
CA LYS A 54 27.15 -10.41 0.81
C LYS A 54 28.54 -10.94 0.41
N ARG A 55 29.37 -10.16 -0.29
CA ARG A 55 30.82 -10.46 -0.40
C ARG A 55 31.60 -9.76 0.72
N GLY A 56 31.58 -10.33 1.94
CA GLY A 56 32.63 -10.10 2.94
C GLY A 56 32.37 -9.18 4.15
N GLY A 57 31.14 -8.92 4.58
CA GLY A 57 30.85 -8.11 5.78
C GLY A 57 30.06 -8.84 6.87
N LYS A 58 30.51 -8.75 8.14
CA LYS A 58 29.77 -9.24 9.32
C LYS A 58 28.43 -8.51 9.48
N LYS A 59 27.40 -9.30 9.79
CA LYS A 59 25.97 -8.98 9.94
C LYS A 59 25.71 -7.77 10.85
N GLY A 60 25.08 -6.74 10.28
CA GLY A 60 24.09 -5.93 10.99
C GLY A 60 22.72 -6.32 10.45
N GLU A 61 21.92 -7.00 11.26
CA GLU A 61 20.55 -7.42 10.92
C GLU A 61 19.70 -6.17 10.71
N THR A 62 19.58 -5.74 9.45
CA THR A 62 18.60 -4.71 9.09
C THR A 62 17.25 -5.43 9.01
N GLU A 63 16.51 -5.46 10.11
CA GLU A 63 15.14 -5.95 10.09
C GLU A 63 14.26 -4.92 9.38
N TYR A 64 13.81 -5.26 8.18
CA TYR A 64 12.86 -4.45 7.43
C TYR A 64 11.44 -4.67 7.96
N ARG A 65 10.71 -3.57 8.23
CA ARG A 65 9.33 -3.58 8.74
C ARG A 65 8.37 -4.42 7.89
N PHE A 66 8.58 -4.41 6.58
CA PHE A 66 7.82 -5.20 5.62
C PHE A 66 8.75 -6.20 4.92
N LYS A 67 8.31 -7.44 4.80
CA LYS A 67 9.09 -8.51 4.16
C LYS A 67 8.83 -8.54 2.66
N SER A 68 7.59 -8.27 2.24
CA SER A 68 7.15 -8.32 0.85
C SER A 68 6.12 -7.23 0.50
N ALA A 69 5.83 -7.08 -0.79
CA ALA A 69 4.78 -6.17 -1.29
C ALA A 69 3.39 -6.50 -0.72
N ASP A 70 3.09 -7.78 -0.52
CA ASP A 70 1.83 -8.24 0.04
C ASP A 70 1.62 -7.80 1.49
N ASP A 71 2.69 -7.51 2.23
CA ASP A 71 2.58 -6.98 3.61
C ASP A 71 2.08 -5.52 3.63
N ILE A 72 2.22 -4.81 2.51
CA ILE A 72 1.79 -3.42 2.34
C ILE A 72 0.40 -3.35 1.70
N MET A 73 0.14 -4.20 0.71
CA MET A 73 -1.11 -4.19 -0.04
C MET A 73 -1.55 -5.62 -0.35
N HIS A 74 -2.64 -6.05 0.29
CA HIS A 74 -3.24 -7.35 -0.01
C HIS A 74 -4.03 -7.28 -1.32
N TYR A 75 -3.40 -7.67 -2.44
CA TYR A 75 -3.99 -7.53 -3.77
C TYR A 75 -5.36 -8.19 -3.89
N GLN A 76 -5.47 -9.47 -3.52
CA GLN A 76 -6.71 -10.25 -3.63
C GLN A 76 -7.84 -9.72 -2.74
N GLU A 77 -7.50 -9.16 -1.57
CA GLU A 77 -8.49 -8.51 -0.72
C GLU A 77 -8.98 -7.22 -1.36
N ASN A 78 -8.08 -6.44 -1.95
CA ASN A 78 -8.42 -5.19 -2.63
C ASN A 78 -9.26 -5.41 -3.89
N ILE A 79 -9.06 -6.48 -4.65
CA ILE A 79 -9.98 -6.87 -5.73
C ILE A 79 -11.41 -7.04 -5.20
N LYS A 80 -11.58 -7.82 -4.13
CA LYS A 80 -12.90 -8.03 -3.49
C LYS A 80 -13.50 -6.76 -2.88
N ARG A 81 -12.67 -5.75 -2.55
CA ARG A 81 -13.13 -4.44 -2.07
C ARG A 81 -13.66 -3.62 -3.24
N LEU A 82 -12.91 -3.56 -4.33
CA LEU A 82 -13.35 -2.89 -5.56
C LEU A 82 -14.63 -3.50 -6.12
N ASP A 83 -14.76 -4.84 -6.10
CA ASP A 83 -16.01 -5.53 -6.49
C ASP A 83 -17.23 -5.07 -5.68
N ARG A 84 -17.02 -4.62 -4.43
CA ARG A 84 -18.06 -4.11 -3.52
C ARG A 84 -18.21 -2.59 -3.59
N GLY A 85 -17.45 -1.91 -4.46
CA GLY A 85 -17.39 -0.44 -4.51
C GLY A 85 -16.68 0.18 -3.31
N GLU A 86 -15.91 -0.60 -2.56
CA GLU A 86 -15.09 -0.11 -1.45
C GLU A 86 -13.71 0.35 -1.96
N PRO A 87 -13.15 1.42 -1.39
CA PRO A 87 -11.83 1.88 -1.79
C PRO A 87 -10.73 0.86 -1.43
N VAL A 88 -9.65 0.90 -2.21
CA VAL A 88 -8.40 0.18 -1.93
C VAL A 88 -7.93 0.52 -0.52
N LYS A 89 -7.62 -0.52 0.25
CA LYS A 89 -7.08 -0.44 1.59
C LYS A 89 -5.66 -0.98 1.59
N PHE A 90 -4.75 -0.13 2.01
CA PHE A 90 -3.39 -0.53 2.35
C PHE A 90 -3.40 -1.14 3.75
N ALA A 91 -2.44 -2.03 4.01
CA ALA A 91 -2.23 -2.54 5.35
C ALA A 91 -2.03 -1.35 6.29
N SER A 92 -3.00 -1.13 7.18
CA SER A 92 -2.92 -0.06 8.17
C SER A 92 -1.81 -0.39 9.15
N GLU A 93 -1.09 0.65 9.60
CA GLU A 93 -0.11 0.54 10.68
C GLU A 93 -0.70 -0.04 11.98
N SER A 94 -2.03 -0.18 12.06
CA SER A 94 -2.79 -0.78 13.15
C SER A 94 -2.53 -2.28 13.38
N LYS A 95 -1.81 -3.00 12.50
CA LYS A 95 -1.26 -4.32 12.86
C LYS A 95 -0.04 -4.22 13.80
N PHE A 96 0.43 -3.01 14.10
CA PHE A 96 1.65 -2.75 14.86
C PHE A 96 1.42 -1.74 16.01
N GLU A 97 0.26 -1.80 16.69
CA GLU A 97 0.05 -1.20 18.03
C GLU A 97 0.99 -1.79 19.12
N GLU A 98 2.01 -2.58 18.75
CA GLU A 98 3.00 -3.14 19.68
C GLU A 98 4.01 -2.12 20.23
N ASN A 99 4.06 -0.89 19.69
CA ASN A 99 4.93 0.18 20.21
C ASN A 99 4.24 1.14 21.18
N MET A 100 2.96 0.92 21.51
CA MET A 100 2.34 1.66 22.60
C MET A 100 2.87 1.06 23.91
N PRO A 101 3.54 1.84 24.78
CA PRO A 101 3.93 1.33 26.09
C PRO A 101 2.67 0.76 26.78
N PRO A 102 2.79 -0.39 27.46
CA PRO A 102 1.64 -1.07 28.05
C PRO A 102 0.86 -0.07 28.91
N LYS A 103 -0.47 -0.18 28.86
CA LYS A 103 -1.39 0.77 29.50
C LYS A 103 -1.05 1.04 30.96
N ASP A 104 -0.55 0.01 31.65
CA ASP A 104 -0.08 0.07 33.04
C ASP A 104 1.13 0.99 33.23
N LEU A 105 2.06 1.02 32.27
CA LEU A 105 3.25 1.88 32.30
C LEU A 105 2.89 3.35 32.06
N LEU A 106 1.91 3.60 31.18
CA LEU A 106 1.35 4.93 30.96
C LEU A 106 0.63 5.46 32.21
N GLN A 107 -0.06 4.57 32.93
CA GLN A 107 -0.78 4.90 34.15
C GLN A 107 0.19 5.24 35.30
N GLN A 108 1.28 4.48 35.45
CA GLN A 108 2.34 4.78 36.42
C GLN A 108 3.04 6.12 36.14
N ILE A 109 3.32 6.44 34.87
CA ILE A 109 3.90 7.74 34.49
C ILE A 109 2.94 8.90 34.82
N ALA A 110 1.64 8.71 34.62
CA ALA A 110 0.63 9.72 34.95
C ALA A 110 0.51 9.96 36.47
N GLU A 111 0.72 8.92 37.28
CA GLU A 111 0.73 9.02 38.74
C GLU A 111 2.00 9.70 39.28
N LEU A 112 3.16 9.45 38.65
CA LEU A 112 4.44 10.06 39.01
C LEU A 112 4.56 11.55 38.63
N ASN A 113 3.78 12.00 37.64
CA ASN A 113 3.77 13.40 37.18
C ASN A 113 2.70 14.28 37.87
N LYS A 114 2.03 13.76 38.90
CA LYS A 114 1.18 14.54 39.82
C LYS A 114 1.99 15.11 40.97
#